data_AF-A0A420SZK9-F1
#
_entry.id   AF-A0A420SZK9-F1
#
_cell.length_a   1.000
_cell.length_b   1.000
_cell.length_c   1.000
_cell.angle_alpha   90.00
_cell.angle_beta   90.00
_cell.angle_gamma   90.00
#
_symmetry.space_group_name_H-M   'P 1'
#
loop_
_entity.id
_entity.type
_entity.pdbx_description
1 polymer ?
#
loop_
_entity_poly.entity_id
_entity_poly.type
_entity_poly.pdbx_seq_one_letter_code
_entity_poly.pdbx_strand_id
1 'polypeptide(L)'
;MADERDDSAALEVEVTPRAASSTSSIPDNILERHQRLESDIAWPYFVSLKLEPDVLESIRPQLNDLFRRYDYDADVGIITLRMPSKIHDDFATEFGLVLQKLIDDILRAVPNAPRITDRQSRLVKLWEHDKAKKGGECYPDGQFKDDRASKPGLVYEVAYSQTGESLEKVAKDYIVGTKGAVTTVAFQDSDGRMVNGDKLVKLRLTDMAKEKYSDDYPLAPIHIPFTELSRILDFAKAQTEGSSP
;
A
#
# COMPACT_ATOMS: atom_id res chain seq x y z
N MET A 1 35.34 9.15 -17.28
CA MET A 1 34.41 9.85 -16.38
C MET A 1 33.36 8.83 -16.03
N ALA A 2 33.46 8.27 -14.81
CA ALA A 2 32.61 7.21 -14.34
C ALA A 2 31.24 7.80 -13.92
N ASP A 3 30.20 7.13 -14.37
CA ASP A 3 28.79 7.38 -14.06
C ASP A 3 28.47 6.52 -12.83
N GLU A 4 28.52 7.14 -11.64
CA GLU A 4 28.09 6.51 -10.39
C GLU A 4 26.56 6.50 -10.39
N ARG A 5 25.99 5.33 -10.72
CA ARG A 5 24.59 5.04 -10.48
C ARG A 5 24.43 4.72 -9.00
N ASP A 6 23.70 5.57 -8.31
CA ASP A 6 23.29 5.38 -6.93
C ASP A 6 22.21 4.28 -6.87
N ASP A 7 22.68 3.04 -6.63
CA ASP A 7 21.86 1.87 -6.32
C ASP A 7 21.21 2.03 -4.93
N SER A 8 20.19 2.89 -4.81
CA SER A 8 19.26 2.86 -3.68
C SER A 8 18.18 1.78 -3.88
N ALA A 9 18.64 0.57 -4.22
CA ALA A 9 17.82 -0.63 -4.31
C ALA A 9 17.76 -1.32 -2.94
N ALA A 10 16.59 -1.87 -2.61
CA ALA A 10 16.25 -2.52 -1.35
C ALA A 10 17.42 -3.32 -0.73
N LEU A 11 17.84 -2.93 0.48
CA LEU A 11 18.79 -3.70 1.28
C LEU A 11 18.05 -4.88 1.94
N GLU A 12 18.05 -6.03 1.29
CA GLU A 12 17.73 -7.32 1.93
C GLU A 12 18.92 -7.74 2.80
N VAL A 13 18.84 -7.50 4.12
CA VAL A 13 19.85 -7.95 5.07
C VAL A 13 19.31 -9.14 5.85
N GLU A 14 19.91 -10.31 5.62
CA GLU A 14 19.56 -11.54 6.34
C GLU A 14 20.13 -11.48 7.77
N VAL A 15 19.26 -11.31 8.77
CA VAL A 15 19.64 -11.35 10.19
C VAL A 15 19.00 -12.56 10.86
N THR A 16 19.84 -13.35 11.54
CA THR A 16 19.41 -14.51 12.34
C THR A 16 18.85 -14.03 13.69
N PRO A 17 17.62 -14.42 14.07
CA PRO A 17 17.08 -14.05 15.36
C PRO A 17 17.78 -14.81 16.48
N ARG A 18 18.18 -14.10 17.54
CA ARG A 18 18.56 -14.71 18.82
C ARG A 18 17.28 -15.13 19.55
N ALA A 19 17.32 -16.33 20.15
CA ALA A 19 16.18 -17.06 20.69
C ALA A 19 15.08 -16.20 21.34
N ALA A 20 13.84 -16.43 20.90
CA ALA A 20 12.64 -15.79 21.39
C ALA A 20 12.43 -16.06 22.89
N SER A 21 12.60 -15.01 23.69
CA SER A 21 11.98 -14.90 25.01
C SER A 21 10.49 -14.60 24.78
N SER A 22 9.61 -15.32 25.46
CA SER A 22 8.17 -15.09 25.52
C SER A 22 7.88 -13.79 26.28
N THR A 23 8.19 -12.67 25.65
CA THR A 23 7.99 -11.33 26.18
C THR A 23 7.09 -10.57 25.22
N SER A 24 6.00 -10.00 25.75
CA SER A 24 5.08 -9.09 25.07
C SER A 24 5.71 -7.73 24.76
N SER A 25 6.99 -7.72 24.40
CA SER A 25 7.79 -6.54 24.10
C SER A 25 8.27 -6.65 22.66
N ILE A 26 8.31 -5.52 21.96
CA ILE A 26 8.83 -5.49 20.61
C ILE A 26 10.29 -5.96 20.62
N PRO A 27 10.68 -6.92 19.77
CA PRO A 27 12.06 -7.38 19.65
C PRO A 27 13.04 -6.21 19.47
N ASP A 28 14.16 -6.23 20.20
CA ASP A 28 15.14 -5.13 20.21
C ASP A 28 15.62 -4.76 18.80
N ASN A 29 15.74 -5.73 17.90
CA ASN A 29 16.12 -5.49 16.51
C ASN A 29 15.07 -4.69 15.71
N ILE A 30 13.77 -4.82 16.03
CA ILE A 30 12.71 -4.01 15.44
C ILE A 30 12.75 -2.59 16.03
N LEU A 31 12.93 -2.48 17.34
CA LEU A 31 12.96 -1.19 18.03
C LEU A 31 14.21 -0.36 17.71
N GLU A 32 15.39 -0.96 17.72
CA GLU A 32 16.64 -0.33 17.28
C GLU A 32 16.52 0.14 15.83
N ARG A 33 15.86 -0.66 14.98
CA ARG A 33 15.65 -0.28 13.59
C ARG A 33 14.69 0.90 13.51
N HIS A 34 13.57 0.90 14.23
CA HIS A 34 12.65 2.04 14.33
C HIS A 34 13.36 3.31 14.80
N GLN A 35 14.16 3.25 15.86
CA GLN A 35 14.89 4.41 16.40
C GLN A 35 15.94 4.96 15.44
N ARG A 36 16.74 4.08 14.79
CA ARG A 36 17.64 4.49 13.72
C ARG A 36 16.87 5.03 12.51
N LEU A 37 15.65 4.51 12.30
CA LEU A 37 14.71 4.95 11.29
C LEU A 37 13.98 6.27 11.61
N GLU A 38 14.29 6.92 12.74
CA GLU A 38 13.84 8.29 13.05
C GLU A 38 14.98 9.33 12.92
N SER A 39 16.26 8.89 12.87
CA SER A 39 17.44 9.75 12.92
C SER A 39 18.19 10.07 11.60
N ASP A 40 18.04 9.31 10.51
CA ASP A 40 18.83 9.42 9.27
C ASP A 40 18.07 9.96 8.04
N ILE A 41 18.65 10.87 7.24
CA ILE A 41 17.93 11.59 6.16
C ILE A 41 17.78 10.79 4.84
N ALA A 42 18.39 9.61 4.71
CA ALA A 42 18.28 8.75 3.52
C ALA A 42 17.61 7.40 3.85
N TRP A 43 16.29 7.36 3.73
CA TRP A 43 15.46 6.23 4.15
C TRP A 43 15.28 5.16 3.07
N PRO A 44 15.51 3.86 3.35
CA PRO A 44 14.88 2.80 2.55
C PRO A 44 13.38 2.76 2.86
N TYR A 45 12.54 2.75 1.82
CA TYR A 45 11.08 2.74 1.98
C TYR A 45 10.56 1.48 2.71
N PHE A 46 11.27 0.36 2.59
CA PHE A 46 10.92 -0.90 3.25
C PHE A 46 12.10 -1.45 4.05
N VAL A 47 11.79 -2.11 5.17
CA VAL A 47 12.75 -2.96 5.88
C VAL A 47 12.10 -4.31 6.17
N SER A 48 12.75 -5.39 5.74
CA SER A 48 12.28 -6.76 5.97
C SER A 48 13.09 -7.45 7.07
N LEU A 49 12.40 -8.17 7.96
CA LEU A 49 12.99 -8.85 9.11
C LEU A 49 12.33 -10.23 9.27
N LYS A 50 13.10 -11.23 9.72
CA LYS A 50 12.51 -12.52 10.13
C LYS A 50 11.68 -12.33 11.40
N LEU A 51 10.44 -12.79 11.36
CA LEU A 51 9.50 -12.77 12.48
C LEU A 51 8.58 -13.99 12.39
N GLU A 52 8.64 -14.86 13.39
CA GLU A 52 7.80 -16.05 13.44
C GLU A 52 6.32 -15.69 13.69
N PRO A 53 5.36 -16.46 13.16
CA PRO A 53 3.93 -16.13 13.26
C PRO A 53 3.43 -15.98 14.71
N ASP A 54 3.87 -16.86 15.60
CA ASP A 54 3.46 -16.82 17.01
C ASP A 54 3.98 -15.55 17.71
N VAL A 55 5.17 -15.07 17.32
CA VAL A 55 5.75 -13.84 17.84
C VAL A 55 4.95 -12.64 17.32
N LEU A 56 4.62 -12.61 16.03
CA LEU A 56 3.78 -11.56 15.43
C LEU A 56 2.48 -11.40 16.21
N GLU A 57 1.75 -12.49 16.47
CA GLU A 57 0.49 -12.42 17.22
C GLU A 57 0.68 -11.86 18.63
N SER A 58 1.79 -12.19 19.30
CA SER A 58 2.06 -11.70 20.65
C SER A 58 2.43 -10.21 20.73
N ILE A 59 3.00 -9.63 19.66
CA ILE A 59 3.46 -8.23 19.61
C ILE A 59 2.59 -7.33 18.71
N ARG A 60 1.54 -7.87 18.11
CA ARG A 60 0.67 -7.19 17.14
C ARG A 60 0.09 -5.86 17.66
N PRO A 61 -0.41 -5.76 18.91
CA PRO A 61 -0.91 -4.49 19.43
C PRO A 61 0.17 -3.40 19.45
N GLN A 62 1.40 -3.74 19.86
CA GLN A 62 2.52 -2.79 19.90
C GLN A 62 3.00 -2.43 18.49
N LEU A 63 3.02 -3.40 17.57
CA LEU A 63 3.36 -3.13 16.16
C LEU A 63 2.37 -2.16 15.53
N ASN A 64 1.07 -2.30 15.80
CA ASN A 64 0.05 -1.39 15.28
C ASN A 64 0.16 0.03 15.87
N ASP A 65 0.73 0.17 17.07
CA ASP A 65 0.94 1.46 17.73
C ASP A 65 2.20 2.18 17.20
N LEU A 66 3.30 1.43 17.00
CA LEU A 66 4.55 1.99 16.48
C LEU A 66 4.54 2.17 14.97
N PHE A 67 4.04 1.20 14.23
CA PHE A 67 4.06 1.19 12.77
C PHE A 67 2.65 1.38 12.25
N ARG A 68 2.48 2.47 11.48
CA ARG A 68 1.21 2.75 10.80
C ARG A 68 0.83 1.62 9.85
N ARG A 69 1.82 0.96 9.21
CA ARG A 69 1.65 -0.07 8.17
C ARG A 69 2.82 -1.06 8.16
N TYR A 70 2.54 -2.35 8.00
CA TYR A 70 3.54 -3.41 7.76
C TYR A 70 2.92 -4.52 6.91
N ASP A 71 3.74 -5.26 6.18
CA ASP A 71 3.31 -6.48 5.49
C ASP A 71 3.91 -7.71 6.18
N TYR A 72 3.25 -8.86 6.09
CA TYR A 72 3.72 -10.11 6.67
C TYR A 72 3.46 -11.29 5.74
N ASP A 73 4.50 -12.07 5.46
CA ASP A 73 4.41 -13.34 4.76
C ASP A 73 4.65 -14.50 5.76
N ALA A 74 3.57 -15.24 6.05
CA ALA A 74 3.60 -16.33 7.01
C ALA A 74 4.28 -17.61 6.47
N ASP A 75 4.43 -17.75 5.15
CA ASP A 75 5.13 -18.91 4.57
C ASP A 75 6.62 -18.84 4.88
N VAL A 76 7.21 -17.66 4.70
CA VAL A 76 8.64 -17.41 4.90
C VAL A 76 8.98 -16.80 6.26
N GLY A 77 7.97 -16.36 7.03
CA GLY A 77 8.16 -15.76 8.35
C GLY A 77 8.88 -14.42 8.26
N ILE A 78 8.46 -13.56 7.34
CA ILE A 78 9.07 -12.24 7.12
C ILE A 78 8.03 -11.15 7.36
N ILE A 79 8.38 -10.20 8.23
CA ILE A 79 7.67 -8.91 8.35
C ILE A 79 8.41 -7.85 7.54
N THR A 80 7.68 -7.06 6.76
CA THR A 80 8.18 -5.91 6.03
C THR A 80 7.56 -4.65 6.61
N LEU A 81 8.37 -3.84 7.28
CA LEU A 81 7.98 -2.57 7.85
C LEU A 81 7.99 -1.50 6.74
N ARG A 82 6.89 -0.78 6.57
CA ARG A 82 6.76 0.31 5.58
C ARG A 82 7.11 1.63 6.24
N MET A 83 8.06 2.35 5.66
CA MET A 83 8.53 3.67 6.14
C MET A 83 8.28 4.74 5.07
N PRO A 84 7.00 5.09 4.82
CA PRO A 84 6.65 6.13 3.87
C PRO A 84 7.16 7.50 4.36
N SER A 85 7.61 8.34 3.43
CA SER A 85 7.86 9.76 3.76
C SER A 85 6.55 10.48 4.03
N LYS A 86 6.59 11.63 4.71
CA LYS A 86 5.40 12.48 4.89
C LYS A 86 4.76 12.86 3.54
N ILE A 87 5.57 13.17 2.54
CA ILE A 87 5.10 13.50 1.20
C ILE A 87 4.34 12.31 0.59
N HIS A 88 4.85 11.09 0.77
CA HIS A 88 4.18 9.87 0.31
C HIS A 88 2.80 9.69 0.98
N ASP A 89 2.74 9.81 2.31
CA ASP A 89 1.51 9.66 3.09
C ASP A 89 0.46 10.72 2.71
N ASP A 90 0.87 11.98 2.60
CA ASP A 90 0.00 13.09 2.22
C ASP A 90 -0.53 12.88 0.79
N PHE A 91 0.36 12.49 -0.13
CA PHE A 91 0.00 12.25 -1.50
C PHE A 91 -0.96 11.05 -1.65
N ALA A 92 -0.74 9.94 -0.94
CA ALA A 92 -1.64 8.79 -0.93
C ALA A 92 -3.03 9.15 -0.37
N THR A 93 -3.06 10.02 0.65
CA THR A 93 -4.30 10.52 1.28
C THR A 93 -5.10 11.37 0.30
N GLU A 94 -4.46 12.36 -0.32
CA GLU A 94 -5.10 13.26 -1.27
C GLU A 94 -5.56 12.53 -2.55
N PHE A 95 -4.77 11.57 -3.04
CA PHE A 95 -5.21 10.68 -4.12
C PHE A 95 -6.49 9.93 -3.77
N GLY A 96 -6.57 9.37 -2.55
CA GLY A 96 -7.77 8.71 -2.04
C GLY A 96 -8.99 9.64 -2.03
N LEU A 97 -8.82 10.88 -1.58
CA LEU A 97 -9.90 11.88 -1.56
C LEU A 97 -10.40 12.25 -2.96
N VAL A 98 -9.49 12.47 -3.91
CA VAL A 98 -9.85 12.75 -5.31
C VAL A 98 -10.60 11.57 -5.92
N LEU A 99 -10.12 10.35 -5.69
CA LEU A 99 -10.75 9.13 -6.19
C LEU A 99 -12.14 8.92 -5.57
N GLN A 100 -12.31 9.11 -4.26
CA GLN A 100 -13.62 9.04 -3.60
C GLN A 100 -14.61 10.04 -4.20
N LYS A 101 -14.18 11.29 -4.43
CA LYS A 101 -15.03 12.30 -5.05
C LYS A 101 -15.50 11.91 -6.45
N LEU A 102 -14.60 11.38 -7.28
CA LEU A 102 -14.94 10.90 -8.62
C LEU A 102 -15.90 9.71 -8.57
N ILE A 103 -15.70 8.80 -7.62
CA ILE A 103 -16.62 7.68 -7.37
C ILE A 103 -18.00 8.21 -6.98
N ASP A 104 -18.08 9.11 -6.01
CA ASP A 104 -19.34 9.67 -5.52
C ASP A 104 -20.13 10.37 -6.65
N ASP A 105 -19.44 11.13 -7.50
CA ASP A 105 -20.06 11.82 -8.63
C ASP A 105 -20.69 10.82 -9.62
N ILE A 106 -20.04 9.67 -9.88
CA ILE A 106 -20.62 8.60 -10.70
C ILE A 106 -21.80 7.95 -9.96
N LEU A 107 -21.63 7.58 -8.68
CA LEU A 107 -22.65 6.87 -7.90
C LEU A 107 -23.96 7.67 -7.78
N ARG A 108 -23.90 9.01 -7.72
CA ARG A 108 -25.11 9.87 -7.73
C ARG A 108 -25.98 9.68 -8.96
N ALA A 109 -25.40 9.31 -10.09
CA ALA A 109 -26.12 9.09 -11.35
C ALA A 109 -26.59 7.63 -11.54
N VAL A 110 -26.27 6.73 -10.59
CA VAL A 110 -26.52 5.28 -10.72
C VAL A 110 -27.68 4.85 -9.81
N PRO A 111 -28.81 4.39 -10.36
CA PRO A 111 -29.85 3.74 -9.57
C PRO A 111 -29.29 2.50 -8.86
N ASN A 112 -29.63 2.31 -7.57
CA ASN A 112 -29.12 1.20 -6.74
C ASN A 112 -27.58 1.10 -6.68
N ALA A 113 -26.92 2.26 -6.71
CA ALA A 113 -25.47 2.38 -6.62
C ALA A 113 -24.87 1.55 -5.45
N PRO A 114 -23.70 0.92 -5.65
CA PRO A 114 -22.98 0.25 -4.58
C PRO A 114 -22.55 1.26 -3.51
N ARG A 115 -22.42 0.79 -2.26
CA ARG A 115 -21.93 1.62 -1.15
C ARG A 115 -20.43 1.49 -1.06
N ILE A 116 -19.73 2.22 -1.91
CA ILE A 116 -18.27 2.19 -1.98
C ILE A 116 -17.72 3.21 -0.99
N THR A 117 -16.92 2.73 -0.03
CA THR A 117 -16.26 3.58 0.95
C THR A 117 -14.74 3.41 0.87
N ASP A 118 -14.03 4.52 1.01
CA ASP A 118 -12.60 4.50 1.32
C ASP A 118 -12.37 3.87 2.70
N ARG A 119 -11.50 2.87 2.75
CA ARG A 119 -11.09 2.15 3.96
C ARG A 119 -9.58 2.21 4.14
N GLN A 120 -9.00 3.37 3.85
CA GLN A 120 -7.58 3.74 3.96
C GLN A 120 -6.75 2.80 4.82
N SER A 121 -5.69 2.27 4.23
CA SER A 121 -4.64 1.48 4.88
C SER A 121 -5.09 0.39 5.86
N ARG A 122 -6.33 -0.12 5.76
CA ARG A 122 -6.73 -1.29 6.55
C ARG A 122 -6.18 -2.58 5.94
N LEU A 123 -5.83 -3.50 6.82
CA LEU A 123 -5.34 -4.84 6.52
C LEU A 123 -6.15 -5.55 5.42
N VAL A 124 -5.43 -6.07 4.44
CA VAL A 124 -5.89 -7.04 3.45
C VAL A 124 -5.22 -8.38 3.75
N LYS A 125 -6.03 -9.40 4.03
CA LYS A 125 -5.52 -10.76 4.25
C LYS A 125 -5.39 -11.50 2.92
N LEU A 126 -4.19 -11.97 2.65
CA LEU A 126 -3.82 -12.74 1.46
C LEU A 126 -3.87 -14.24 1.75
N TRP A 127 -4.18 -15.02 0.72
CA TRP A 127 -4.09 -16.48 0.71
C TRP A 127 -4.97 -17.24 1.73
N GLU A 128 -5.89 -16.57 2.42
CA GLU A 128 -6.76 -17.19 3.45
C GLU A 128 -7.53 -18.44 3.00
N HIS A 129 -7.76 -18.59 1.70
CA HIS A 129 -8.50 -19.72 1.13
C HIS A 129 -7.62 -20.78 0.46
N ASP A 130 -6.30 -20.59 0.48
CA ASP A 130 -5.35 -21.54 -0.08
C ASP A 130 -4.71 -22.37 1.05
N LYS A 131 -5.10 -23.65 1.15
CA LYS A 131 -4.58 -24.55 2.19
C LYS A 131 -3.10 -24.86 2.03
N ALA A 132 -2.51 -24.61 0.87
CA ALA A 132 -1.08 -24.79 0.63
C ALA A 132 -0.24 -23.61 1.13
N LYS A 133 -0.89 -22.49 1.47
CA LYS A 133 -0.28 -21.24 1.91
C LYS A 133 -0.64 -20.97 3.37
N LYS A 134 0.33 -20.56 4.18
CA LYS A 134 0.12 -20.21 5.60
C LYS A 134 -0.61 -18.87 5.78
N GLY A 135 -0.77 -18.10 4.71
CA GLY A 135 -1.44 -16.80 4.73
C GLY A 135 -0.46 -15.64 4.60
N GLY A 136 -1.02 -14.43 4.50
CA GLY A 136 -0.23 -13.20 4.53
C GLY A 136 -1.11 -11.99 4.85
N GLU A 137 -0.45 -10.91 5.24
CA GLU A 137 -1.06 -9.65 5.60
C GLU A 137 -0.40 -8.54 4.81
N CYS A 138 -1.19 -7.70 4.16
CA CYS A 138 -0.67 -6.52 3.50
C CYS A 138 -1.50 -5.29 3.84
N TYR A 139 -0.82 -4.15 4.01
CA TYR A 139 -1.43 -2.89 4.36
C TYR A 139 -1.25 -1.91 3.19
N PRO A 140 -2.26 -1.77 2.32
CA PRO A 140 -2.14 -0.93 1.12
C PRO A 140 -2.07 0.55 1.47
N ASP A 141 -1.69 1.38 0.49
CA ASP A 141 -1.79 2.83 0.64
C ASP A 141 -3.24 3.28 0.81
N GLY A 142 -4.15 2.70 0.03
CA GLY A 142 -5.58 2.79 0.31
C GLY A 142 -6.39 1.74 -0.42
N GLN A 143 -7.68 1.73 -0.12
CA GLN A 143 -8.59 0.75 -0.70
C GLN A 143 -10.02 1.27 -0.73
N PHE A 144 -10.75 0.82 -1.74
CA PHE A 144 -12.18 1.05 -1.90
C PHE A 144 -12.92 -0.26 -1.82
N LYS A 145 -13.94 -0.26 -0.96
CA LYS A 145 -14.71 -1.46 -0.65
C LYS A 145 -16.19 -1.15 -0.72
N ASP A 146 -16.93 -2.00 -1.44
CA ASP A 146 -18.37 -2.09 -1.26
C ASP A 146 -18.68 -2.63 0.13
N ASP A 147 -19.49 -1.93 0.91
CA ASP A 147 -19.86 -2.33 2.27
C ASP A 147 -20.51 -3.73 2.34
N ARG A 148 -21.05 -4.24 1.23
CA ARG A 148 -21.63 -5.58 1.13
C ARG A 148 -20.58 -6.67 0.93
N ALA A 149 -19.40 -6.32 0.41
CA ALA A 149 -18.35 -7.28 0.10
C ALA A 149 -17.55 -7.70 1.33
N SER A 150 -16.95 -8.90 1.29
CA SER A 150 -16.03 -9.35 2.33
C SER A 150 -14.63 -8.74 2.16
N LYS A 151 -14.16 -8.58 0.92
CA LYS A 151 -12.86 -8.01 0.55
C LYS A 151 -13.02 -6.66 -0.16
N PRO A 152 -12.00 -5.78 -0.16
CA PRO A 152 -12.01 -4.62 -1.04
C PRO A 152 -12.12 -5.07 -2.50
N GLY A 153 -12.74 -4.25 -3.35
CA GLY A 153 -12.70 -4.48 -4.79
C GLY A 153 -11.44 -3.86 -5.41
N LEU A 154 -11.04 -2.70 -4.91
CA LEU A 154 -9.87 -1.96 -5.37
C LEU A 154 -8.92 -1.68 -4.21
N VAL A 155 -7.64 -1.93 -4.43
CA VAL A 155 -6.55 -1.37 -3.63
C VAL A 155 -5.66 -0.52 -4.54
N TYR A 156 -5.03 0.50 -3.99
CA TYR A 156 -4.03 1.28 -4.71
C TYR A 156 -2.74 1.37 -3.90
N GLU A 157 -1.64 1.44 -4.62
CA GLU A 157 -0.29 1.64 -4.10
C GLU A 157 0.34 2.79 -4.88
N VAL A 158 0.99 3.69 -4.16
CA VAL A 158 1.61 4.90 -4.68
C VAL A 158 3.11 4.78 -4.46
N ALA A 159 3.91 5.13 -5.47
CA ALA A 159 5.35 5.28 -5.29
C ALA A 159 5.75 6.74 -5.34
N TYR A 160 6.33 7.18 -4.24
CA TYR A 160 7.17 8.36 -4.18
C TYR A 160 8.62 7.87 -4.05
N SER A 161 9.47 8.15 -5.04
CA SER A 161 10.90 7.74 -5.12
C SER A 161 11.23 6.23 -5.14
N GLN A 162 10.27 5.30 -5.10
CA GLN A 162 10.53 3.86 -5.25
C GLN A 162 10.77 3.45 -6.72
N THR A 163 11.36 2.27 -6.96
CA THR A 163 11.52 1.71 -8.32
C THR A 163 10.22 1.06 -8.83
N GLY A 164 9.95 1.18 -10.14
CA GLY A 164 8.77 0.58 -10.77
C GLY A 164 8.69 -0.95 -10.64
N GLU A 165 9.82 -1.65 -10.60
CA GLU A 165 9.88 -3.11 -10.42
C GLU A 165 9.35 -3.55 -9.05
N SER A 166 9.68 -2.80 -7.99
CA SER A 166 9.20 -3.09 -6.64
C SER A 166 7.68 -2.94 -6.53
N LEU A 167 7.11 -1.92 -7.18
CA LEU A 167 5.67 -1.68 -7.25
C LEU A 167 4.92 -2.76 -8.04
N GLU A 168 5.48 -3.22 -9.16
CA GLU A 168 4.85 -4.26 -9.96
C GLU A 168 4.74 -5.58 -9.18
N LYS A 169 5.78 -5.91 -8.39
CA LYS A 169 5.75 -7.07 -7.50
C LYS A 169 4.63 -6.93 -6.46
N VAL A 170 4.54 -5.78 -5.78
CA VAL A 170 3.47 -5.53 -4.79
C VAL A 170 2.09 -5.68 -5.42
N ALA A 171 1.87 -5.09 -6.59
CA ALA A 171 0.58 -5.20 -7.29
C ALA A 171 0.22 -6.63 -7.68
N LYS A 172 1.20 -7.42 -8.16
CA LYS A 172 1.03 -8.84 -8.45
C LYS A 172 0.69 -9.63 -7.19
N ASP A 173 1.34 -9.36 -6.08
CA ASP A 173 1.12 -10.09 -4.82
C ASP A 173 -0.33 -9.91 -4.31
N TYR A 174 -0.92 -8.71 -4.43
CA TYR A 174 -2.34 -8.51 -4.14
C TYR A 174 -3.27 -9.28 -5.08
N ILE A 175 -3.03 -9.21 -6.40
CA ILE A 175 -3.89 -9.88 -7.39
C ILE A 175 -3.83 -11.39 -7.19
N VAL A 176 -2.64 -11.98 -7.08
CA VAL A 176 -2.47 -13.42 -6.91
C VAL A 176 -2.95 -13.87 -5.53
N GLY A 177 -2.55 -13.17 -4.47
CA GLY A 177 -2.90 -13.52 -3.09
C GLY A 177 -4.39 -13.39 -2.77
N THR A 178 -5.13 -12.59 -3.53
CA THR A 178 -6.58 -12.48 -3.42
C THR A 178 -7.34 -13.25 -4.52
N LYS A 179 -6.64 -14.03 -5.36
CA LYS A 179 -7.21 -14.77 -6.50
C LYS A 179 -8.02 -13.87 -7.44
N GLY A 180 -7.54 -12.66 -7.67
CA GLY A 180 -8.19 -11.66 -8.53
C GLY A 180 -9.41 -10.98 -7.92
N ALA A 181 -9.72 -11.23 -6.64
CA ALA A 181 -10.80 -10.52 -5.93
C ALA A 181 -10.49 -9.02 -5.81
N VAL A 182 -9.21 -8.67 -5.68
CA VAL A 182 -8.75 -7.28 -5.64
C VAL A 182 -8.19 -6.86 -6.99
N THR A 183 -8.57 -5.66 -7.43
CA THR A 183 -7.88 -4.93 -8.51
C THR A 183 -6.83 -4.06 -7.86
N THR A 184 -5.62 -4.01 -8.41
CA THR A 184 -4.54 -3.20 -7.87
C THR A 184 -4.06 -2.18 -8.90
N VAL A 185 -3.86 -0.95 -8.44
CA VAL A 185 -3.31 0.15 -9.24
C VAL A 185 -2.00 0.59 -8.61
N ALA A 186 -0.93 0.52 -9.39
CA ALA A 186 0.38 1.02 -9.01
C ALA A 186 0.75 2.22 -9.89
N PHE A 187 1.33 3.26 -9.29
CA PHE A 187 1.76 4.43 -10.04
C PHE A 187 2.95 5.15 -9.39
N GLN A 188 3.69 5.94 -10.17
CA GLN A 188 4.94 6.60 -9.75
C GLN A 188 5.04 8.01 -10.35
N ASP A 189 5.39 9.00 -9.51
CA ASP A 189 6.37 10.08 -9.77
C ASP A 189 6.66 10.88 -8.47
N SER A 190 7.82 11.53 -8.33
CA SER A 190 8.00 12.95 -8.67
C SER A 190 9.27 13.28 -9.47
N ASP A 191 9.79 12.32 -10.22
CA ASP A 191 10.43 12.48 -11.55
C ASP A 191 11.05 11.14 -12.06
N GLY A 192 10.36 10.02 -11.81
CA GLY A 192 10.90 8.69 -12.10
C GLY A 192 10.42 7.97 -13.35
N ARG A 193 9.29 8.40 -13.94
CA ARG A 193 8.58 7.79 -15.09
C ARG A 193 7.96 6.40 -14.86
N MET A 194 6.96 6.12 -15.68
CA MET A 194 5.81 5.28 -15.34
C MET A 194 5.91 3.80 -15.69
N VAL A 195 5.07 3.01 -15.01
CA VAL A 195 4.74 1.62 -15.37
C VAL A 195 3.69 1.55 -16.52
N ASN A 196 2.89 2.59 -16.76
CA ASN A 196 1.83 2.60 -17.79
C ASN A 196 1.91 3.82 -18.73
N GLY A 197 1.98 3.60 -20.05
CA GLY A 197 2.17 4.63 -21.09
C GLY A 197 0.94 5.50 -21.40
N ASP A 198 -0.20 5.24 -20.78
CA ASP A 198 -1.53 5.74 -21.21
C ASP A 198 -1.89 7.17 -20.73
N LYS A 199 -0.98 7.90 -20.08
CA LYS A 199 -1.19 9.28 -19.56
C LYS A 199 -2.38 9.47 -18.59
N LEU A 200 -3.05 8.39 -18.23
CA LEU A 200 -4.30 8.33 -17.46
C LEU A 200 -4.33 7.09 -16.57
N VAL A 201 -4.85 7.22 -15.36
CA VAL A 201 -5.36 6.08 -14.59
C VAL A 201 -6.79 5.82 -15.02
N LYS A 202 -7.10 4.61 -15.49
CA LYS A 202 -8.44 4.18 -15.92
C LYS A 202 -8.98 3.15 -14.95
N LEU A 203 -10.08 3.47 -14.27
CA LEU A 203 -10.80 2.56 -13.37
C LEU A 203 -12.27 2.48 -13.74
N ARG A 204 -12.96 1.46 -13.27
CA ARG A 204 -14.40 1.28 -13.41
C ARG A 204 -15.00 0.95 -12.06
N LEU A 205 -16.29 1.21 -11.88
CA LEU A 205 -17.01 0.79 -10.67
C LEU A 205 -16.94 -0.73 -10.47
N THR A 206 -16.94 -1.51 -11.57
CA THR A 206 -16.76 -2.97 -11.51
C THR A 206 -15.40 -3.39 -10.97
N ASP A 207 -14.39 -2.54 -11.07
CA ASP A 207 -13.08 -2.83 -10.48
C ASP A 207 -13.12 -2.72 -8.95
N MET A 208 -14.15 -2.04 -8.38
CA MET A 208 -14.37 -1.80 -6.95
C MET A 208 -15.54 -2.62 -6.35
N ALA A 209 -16.48 -3.06 -7.19
CA ALA A 209 -17.68 -3.79 -6.80
C ALA A 209 -17.87 -5.05 -7.67
N LYS A 210 -16.96 -6.04 -7.53
CA LYS A 210 -16.93 -7.28 -8.33
C LYS A 210 -18.05 -8.30 -8.03
N GLU A 211 -19.04 -7.95 -7.22
CA GLU A 211 -20.10 -8.88 -6.83
C GLU A 211 -21.15 -9.10 -7.94
N LYS A 212 -22.09 -10.02 -7.67
CA LYS A 212 -23.23 -10.48 -8.50
C LYS A 212 -24.14 -9.37 -9.09
N TYR A 213 -23.86 -8.11 -8.80
CA TYR A 213 -24.57 -6.91 -9.25
C TYR A 213 -23.75 -6.07 -10.25
N SER A 214 -22.57 -6.55 -10.67
CA SER A 214 -21.66 -5.82 -11.57
C SER A 214 -22.27 -5.48 -12.92
N ASP A 215 -23.22 -6.30 -13.39
CA ASP A 215 -23.88 -6.16 -14.68
C ASP A 215 -24.82 -4.94 -14.75
N ASP A 216 -25.24 -4.42 -13.58
CA ASP A 216 -26.12 -3.25 -13.46
C ASP A 216 -25.34 -1.92 -13.34
N TYR A 217 -24.01 -1.97 -13.21
CA TYR A 217 -23.20 -0.76 -13.06
C TYR A 217 -22.78 -0.19 -14.40
N PRO A 218 -22.83 1.15 -14.58
CA PRO A 218 -22.31 1.73 -15.80
C PRO A 218 -20.83 1.42 -15.91
N LEU A 219 -20.40 1.05 -17.11
CA LEU A 219 -18.98 0.93 -17.48
C LEU A 219 -18.29 2.32 -17.57
N ALA A 220 -18.83 3.33 -16.90
CA ALA A 220 -18.31 4.68 -16.90
C ALA A 220 -16.87 4.66 -16.36
N PRO A 221 -15.88 5.03 -17.18
CA PRO A 221 -14.51 5.00 -16.74
C PRO A 221 -14.23 6.21 -15.84
N ILE A 222 -13.61 5.95 -14.70
CA ILE A 222 -12.96 6.95 -13.87
C ILE A 222 -11.60 7.22 -14.49
N HIS A 223 -11.38 8.45 -14.93
CA HIS A 223 -10.13 8.91 -15.51
C HIS A 223 -9.47 9.92 -14.59
N ILE A 224 -8.24 9.62 -14.18
CA ILE A 224 -7.39 10.58 -13.47
C ILE A 224 -6.22 10.92 -14.38
N PRO A 225 -6.15 12.14 -14.93
CA PRO A 225 -5.02 12.57 -15.75
C PRO A 225 -3.78 12.81 -14.89
N PHE A 226 -2.60 12.57 -15.44
CA PHE A 226 -1.36 12.76 -14.67
C PHE A 226 -1.09 14.20 -14.31
N THR A 227 -1.62 15.17 -15.07
CA THR A 227 -1.59 16.57 -14.65
C THR A 227 -2.30 16.79 -13.32
N GLU A 228 -3.32 15.99 -13.01
CA GLU A 228 -3.99 16.03 -11.70
C GLU A 228 -3.13 15.34 -10.63
N LEU A 229 -2.49 14.21 -10.94
CA LEU A 229 -1.53 13.56 -10.03
C LEU A 229 -0.36 14.50 -9.67
N SER A 230 0.21 15.20 -10.64
CA SER A 230 1.28 16.17 -10.40
C SER A 230 0.82 17.31 -9.48
N ARG A 231 -0.44 17.78 -9.61
CA ARG A 231 -0.99 18.79 -8.70
C ARG A 231 -1.17 18.29 -7.27
N ILE A 232 -1.66 17.05 -7.12
CA ILE A 232 -1.79 16.40 -5.82
C ILE A 232 -0.42 16.31 -5.13
N LEU A 233 0.61 15.98 -5.92
CA LEU A 233 1.98 15.92 -5.45
C LEU A 233 2.56 17.28 -5.07
N ASP A 234 2.37 18.30 -5.90
CA ASP A 234 2.81 19.67 -5.58
C ASP A 234 2.16 20.17 -4.30
N PHE A 235 0.87 19.85 -4.09
CA PHE A 235 0.17 20.14 -2.84
C PHE A 235 0.81 19.41 -1.64
N ALA A 236 1.06 18.10 -1.75
CA ALA A 236 1.70 17.32 -0.68
C ALA A 236 3.10 17.85 -0.31
N LYS A 237 3.88 18.26 -1.32
CA LYS A 237 5.19 18.92 -1.11
C LYS A 237 5.04 20.24 -0.36
N ALA A 238 4.11 21.10 -0.78
CA ALA A 238 3.88 22.40 -0.16
C ALA A 238 3.44 22.29 1.32
N GLN A 239 2.65 21.27 1.68
CA GLN A 239 2.28 21.01 3.08
C GLN A 239 3.48 20.60 3.94
N THR A 240 4.46 19.92 3.34
CA THR A 240 5.69 19.50 4.02
C THR A 240 6.65 20.67 4.20
N GLU A 241 6.79 21.55 3.19
CA GLU A 241 7.67 22.73 3.25
C GLU A 241 7.11 23.86 4.14
N GLY A 242 5.78 24.01 4.21
CA GLY A 242 5.11 24.99 5.08
C GLY A 242 5.07 24.62 6.58
N SER A 243 5.58 23.44 6.94
CA SER A 243 5.59 22.93 8.32
C SER A 243 6.95 23.07 9.03
N SER A 244 7.93 23.77 8.44
CA SER A 244 9.17 24.11 9.15
C SER A 244 8.96 25.30 10.11
N PRO A 245 9.31 25.18 11.40
CA PRO A 245 9.30 26.31 12.34
C PRO A 245 10.35 27.38 12.03
#